data_AF-A0A9W8WFK2-F1
#
_entry.id   AF-A0A9W8WFK2-F1
#
_cell.length_a   1.000
_cell.length_b   1.000
_cell.length_c   1.000
_cell.angle_alpha   90.00
_cell.angle_beta   90.00
_cell.angle_gamma   90.00
#
_symmetry.space_group_name_H-M   'P 1'
#
loop_
_entity.id
_entity.type
_entity.pdbx_description
1 polymer ?
#
loop_
_entity_poly.entity_id
_entity_poly.type
_entity_poly.pdbx_seq_one_letter_code
_entity_poly.pdbx_strand_id
1 'polypeptide(L)'
;MQVRFQSPRPTRCLPNAARSHIFCMECAERLGVTGQETERRNICPACHTQLNNPDEAVIANLSPSEEYKTTVLSGLSPNIVMECARRALSFWAYQTAQDMYYQRQLYRTLADKYSDLNIRLEKNMNDSSSEIEELQRKLTGMAAEQDALRRENEEISQSCGEKSRHLLQLQELYDKVKRKAELSQIQKAASDAVASTLETSQLNQVIGGHSPTQIVPESDNTPAFGQRRANGSGMNTGMPRSYPNVTRESTLWPPTGGAFRLKLGPRQHHLEASVIEE
;
A
#
# COMPACT_ATOMS: atom_id res chain seq x y z
N MET A 1 -45.85 25.54 19.00
CA MET A 1 -44.78 25.47 17.97
C MET A 1 -44.11 24.11 18.11
N GLN A 2 -44.44 23.14 17.25
CA GLN A 2 -43.84 21.81 17.31
C GLN A 2 -43.56 21.35 15.88
N VAL A 3 -42.27 21.21 15.58
CA VAL A 3 -41.74 20.77 14.29
C VAL A 3 -41.75 19.24 14.28
N ARG A 4 -42.35 18.63 13.26
CA ARG A 4 -42.20 17.20 12.98
C ARG A 4 -41.89 17.03 11.49
N PHE A 5 -40.80 16.32 11.21
CA PHE A 5 -40.24 16.09 9.88
C PHE A 5 -40.81 14.82 9.23
N GLN A 6 -41.10 14.84 7.93
CA GLN A 6 -40.99 13.64 7.09
C GLN A 6 -40.77 13.97 5.60
N SER A 7 -39.57 13.62 5.13
CA SER A 7 -39.14 13.26 3.77
C SER A 7 -39.03 14.31 2.63
N PRO A 8 -37.84 14.37 1.96
CA PRO A 8 -37.68 14.88 0.61
C PRO A 8 -37.97 13.76 -0.41
N ARG A 9 -38.90 14.05 -1.34
CA ARG A 9 -39.18 13.45 -2.66
C ARG A 9 -38.25 12.34 -3.21
N PRO A 10 -38.78 11.35 -3.97
CA PRO A 10 -39.65 11.55 -5.16
C PRO A 10 -40.91 10.65 -5.22
N THR A 11 -42.04 11.20 -5.68
CA THR A 11 -43.31 10.45 -5.82
C THR A 11 -43.56 10.04 -7.27
N ARG A 12 -43.74 8.73 -7.51
CA ARG A 12 -44.30 8.19 -8.76
C ARG A 12 -45.83 8.30 -8.69
N CYS A 13 -46.43 8.93 -9.69
CA CYS A 13 -47.84 9.35 -9.69
C CYS A 13 -48.77 8.23 -10.20
N LEU A 14 -49.82 7.88 -9.44
CA LEU A 14 -51.03 7.24 -9.98
C LEU A 14 -52.10 8.33 -10.28
N PRO A 15 -53.02 8.14 -11.24
CA PRO A 15 -53.72 9.26 -11.88
C PRO A 15 -54.85 9.94 -11.11
N ASN A 16 -55.38 9.42 -10.00
CA ASN A 16 -56.72 9.84 -9.52
C ASN A 16 -56.86 10.15 -8.00
N ALA A 17 -55.81 10.64 -7.34
CA ALA A 17 -55.94 11.11 -5.95
C ALA A 17 -55.38 12.53 -5.81
N ALA A 18 -56.17 13.44 -5.26
CA ALA A 18 -55.71 14.73 -4.77
C ALA A 18 -54.59 14.49 -3.75
N ARG A 19 -53.34 14.69 -4.16
CA ARG A 19 -52.18 14.48 -3.31
C ARG A 19 -51.99 15.71 -2.44
N SER A 20 -52.51 15.65 -1.22
CA SER A 20 -52.15 16.62 -0.18
C SER A 20 -50.66 16.46 0.15
N HIS A 21 -49.93 17.57 0.24
CA HIS A 21 -48.52 17.59 0.63
C HIS A 21 -48.37 18.52 1.84
N ILE A 22 -47.61 18.07 2.85
CA ILE A 22 -47.32 18.89 4.03
C ILE A 22 -45.83 19.23 4.01
N PHE A 23 -45.54 20.50 4.26
CA PHE A 23 -44.18 21.03 4.41
C PHE A 23 -44.07 21.65 5.80
N CYS A 24 -42.89 21.54 6.45
CA CYS A 24 -42.64 22.37 7.63
C CYS A 24 -42.47 23.83 7.19
N MET A 25 -42.66 24.77 8.13
CA MET A 25 -42.57 26.21 7.83
C MET A 25 -41.24 26.60 7.16
N GLU A 26 -40.11 26.09 7.65
CA GLU A 26 -38.79 26.34 7.04
C GLU A 26 -38.69 25.83 5.60
N CYS A 27 -39.27 24.67 5.30
CA CYS A 27 -39.30 24.13 3.94
C CYS A 27 -40.26 24.94 3.07
N ALA A 28 -41.42 25.33 3.60
CA ALA A 28 -42.40 26.13 2.89
C ALA A 28 -41.82 27.51 2.52
N GLU A 29 -41.09 28.14 3.44
CA GLU A 29 -40.37 29.40 3.21
C GLU A 29 -39.25 29.23 2.18
N ARG A 30 -38.37 28.23 2.37
CA ARG A 30 -37.26 27.96 1.45
C ARG A 30 -37.73 27.62 0.02
N LEU A 31 -38.87 26.94 -0.09
CA LEU A 31 -39.48 26.57 -1.37
C LEU A 31 -40.41 27.65 -1.93
N GLY A 32 -40.50 28.82 -1.27
CA GLY A 32 -41.27 29.97 -1.75
C GLY A 32 -42.79 29.82 -1.66
N VAL A 33 -43.29 28.85 -0.89
CA VAL A 33 -44.72 28.57 -0.70
C VAL A 33 -45.39 29.63 0.19
N THR A 34 -44.64 30.30 1.08
CA THR A 34 -45.16 31.23 2.10
C THR A 34 -44.79 32.72 1.89
N GLY A 35 -44.09 33.12 0.81
CA GLY A 35 -43.63 34.52 0.58
C GLY A 35 -44.77 35.52 0.32
N GLN A 36 -44.57 36.69 -0.31
CA GLN A 36 -45.68 37.55 -0.83
C GLN A 36 -45.66 37.87 -2.35
N GLU A 37 -44.60 37.56 -3.09
CA GLU A 37 -44.53 37.78 -4.55
C GLU A 37 -45.46 36.86 -5.34
N THR A 38 -46.52 37.40 -5.92
CA THR A 38 -47.72 36.74 -6.45
C THR A 38 -47.53 35.89 -7.72
N GLU A 39 -46.41 36.01 -8.42
CA GLU A 39 -46.25 35.41 -9.76
C GLU A 39 -45.59 34.02 -9.80
N ARG A 40 -44.93 33.58 -8.70
CA ARG A 40 -44.28 32.26 -8.62
C ARG A 40 -45.03 31.23 -7.76
N ARG A 41 -46.24 31.55 -7.30
CA ARG A 41 -46.90 30.93 -6.14
C ARG A 41 -47.80 29.75 -6.40
N ASN A 42 -48.13 29.47 -7.65
CA ASN A 42 -49.27 28.60 -7.89
C ASN A 42 -48.82 27.20 -8.25
N ILE A 43 -47.70 26.69 -7.71
CA ILE A 43 -47.22 25.34 -8.06
C ILE A 43 -46.75 24.63 -6.79
N CYS A 44 -47.38 23.50 -6.47
CA CYS A 44 -46.93 22.64 -5.40
C CYS A 44 -45.49 22.20 -5.70
N PRO A 45 -44.53 22.42 -4.80
CA PRO A 45 -43.17 21.96 -5.03
C PRO A 45 -43.18 20.46 -5.31
N ALA A 46 -43.87 19.65 -4.48
CA ALA A 46 -43.77 18.19 -4.50
C ALA A 46 -44.23 17.50 -5.80
N CYS A 47 -45.38 17.91 -6.33
CA CYS A 47 -46.02 17.26 -7.48
C CYS A 47 -46.21 18.17 -8.69
N HIS A 48 -45.75 19.42 -8.61
CA HIS A 48 -45.87 20.42 -9.66
C HIS A 48 -47.31 20.74 -10.10
N THR A 49 -48.30 20.41 -9.26
CA THR A 49 -49.71 20.74 -9.49
C THR A 49 -49.94 22.22 -9.28
N GLN A 50 -50.75 22.84 -10.15
CA GLN A 50 -51.09 24.24 -9.99
C GLN A 50 -52.04 24.47 -8.80
N LEU A 51 -51.77 25.51 -8.01
CA LEU A 51 -52.52 25.90 -6.83
C LEU A 51 -53.27 27.21 -7.16
N ASN A 52 -54.45 27.08 -7.73
CA ASN A 52 -55.26 28.19 -8.25
C ASN A 52 -56.30 28.68 -7.23
N ASN A 53 -56.62 27.86 -6.22
CA ASN A 53 -57.60 28.21 -5.20
C ASN A 53 -56.91 28.58 -3.87
N PRO A 54 -57.47 29.54 -3.11
CA PRO A 54 -56.89 29.95 -1.81
C PRO A 54 -56.88 28.81 -0.79
N ASP A 55 -57.76 27.82 -0.92
CA ASP A 55 -57.85 26.66 -0.03
C ASP A 55 -56.86 25.52 -0.36
N GLU A 56 -56.09 25.65 -1.44
CA GLU A 56 -55.13 24.62 -1.88
C GLU A 56 -53.76 24.72 -1.19
N ALA A 57 -53.47 25.87 -0.56
CA ALA A 57 -52.28 26.09 0.25
C ALA A 57 -52.65 26.78 1.57
N VAL A 58 -52.72 26.01 2.65
CA VAL A 58 -53.11 26.51 3.97
C VAL A 58 -52.04 26.26 5.01
N ILE A 59 -51.84 27.22 5.90
CA ILE A 59 -51.02 27.05 7.09
C ILE A 59 -51.91 26.41 8.16
N ALA A 60 -51.58 25.19 8.57
CA ALA A 60 -52.35 24.44 9.55
C ALA A 60 -51.56 24.21 10.83
N ASN A 61 -52.22 24.37 11.98
CA ASN A 61 -51.70 23.87 13.25
C ASN A 61 -52.01 22.38 13.39
N LEU A 62 -50.97 21.53 13.38
CA LEU A 62 -51.12 20.07 13.49
C LEU A 62 -51.36 19.58 14.93
N SER A 63 -51.26 20.47 15.92
CA SER A 63 -51.55 20.20 17.33
C SER A 63 -52.54 21.24 17.88
N PRO A 64 -53.80 21.23 17.43
CA PRO A 64 -54.83 22.12 17.97
C PRO A 64 -55.22 21.75 19.41
N SER A 65 -55.69 22.72 20.20
CA SER A 65 -56.20 22.46 21.56
C SER A 65 -57.56 21.74 21.52
N GLU A 66 -57.95 21.10 22.63
CA GLU A 66 -59.24 20.40 22.72
C GLU A 66 -60.43 21.37 22.59
N GLU A 67 -60.30 22.60 23.11
CA GLU A 67 -61.32 23.65 22.97
C GLU A 67 -61.47 24.07 21.51
N TYR A 68 -60.36 24.19 20.77
CA TYR A 68 -60.40 24.52 19.34
C TYR A 68 -61.05 23.39 18.53
N LYS A 69 -60.70 22.13 18.80
CA LYS A 69 -61.34 20.97 18.16
C LYS A 69 -62.86 20.98 18.42
N THR A 70 -63.26 21.19 19.66
CA THR A 70 -64.68 21.28 20.05
C THR A 70 -65.39 22.41 19.32
N THR A 71 -64.76 23.58 19.24
CA THR A 71 -65.31 24.77 18.57
C THR A 71 -65.52 24.53 17.08
N VAL A 72 -64.52 23.97 16.38
CA VAL A 72 -64.58 23.75 14.92
C VAL A 72 -65.55 22.63 14.54
N LEU A 73 -65.75 21.64 15.42
CA LEU A 73 -66.67 20.53 15.19
C LEU A 73 -68.13 20.86 15.57
N SER A 74 -68.34 21.84 16.44
CA SER A 74 -69.67 22.24 16.91
C SER A 74 -70.55 22.74 15.76
N GLY A 75 -71.76 22.19 15.65
CA GLY A 75 -72.71 22.55 14.59
C GLY A 75 -72.52 21.81 13.25
N LEU A 76 -71.47 21.00 13.10
CA LEU A 76 -71.32 20.12 11.94
C LEU A 76 -72.19 18.86 12.06
N SER A 77 -72.75 18.40 10.94
CA SER A 77 -73.46 17.13 10.91
C SER A 77 -72.50 15.95 11.07
N PRO A 78 -72.94 14.82 11.66
CA PRO A 78 -72.12 13.62 11.78
C PRO A 78 -71.54 13.15 10.44
N ASN A 79 -72.28 13.31 9.34
CA ASN A 79 -71.82 12.91 8.01
C ASN A 79 -70.58 13.71 7.56
N ILE A 80 -70.57 15.03 7.78
CA ILE A 80 -69.43 15.90 7.43
C ILE A 80 -68.22 15.54 8.28
N VAL A 81 -68.41 15.35 9.59
CA VAL A 81 -67.33 14.96 10.51
C VAL A 81 -66.68 13.65 10.08
N MET A 82 -67.50 12.64 9.75
CA MET A 82 -67.00 11.35 9.28
C MET A 82 -66.30 11.43 7.92
N GLU A 83 -66.76 12.30 7.01
CA GLU A 83 -66.06 12.54 5.74
C GLU A 83 -64.67 13.16 5.96
N CYS A 84 -64.57 14.17 6.82
CA CYS A 84 -63.29 14.77 7.20
C CYS A 84 -62.35 13.72 7.82
N ALA A 85 -62.86 12.91 8.74
CA ALA A 85 -62.08 11.84 9.38
C ALA A 85 -61.57 10.81 8.35
N ARG A 86 -62.42 10.39 7.39
CA ARG A 86 -62.04 9.45 6.32
C ARG A 86 -60.89 10.01 5.47
N ARG A 87 -60.97 11.28 5.07
CA ARG A 87 -59.92 11.95 4.28
C ARG A 87 -58.63 12.06 5.09
N ALA A 88 -58.71 12.43 6.36
CA ALA A 88 -57.56 12.52 7.26
C ALA A 88 -56.86 11.17 7.46
N LEU A 89 -57.62 10.09 7.68
CA LEU A 89 -57.09 8.73 7.83
C LEU A 89 -56.42 8.23 6.54
N SER A 90 -57.04 8.47 5.39
CA SER A 90 -56.48 8.10 4.08
C SER A 90 -55.15 8.80 3.84
N PHE A 91 -55.08 10.08 4.20
CA PHE A 91 -53.86 10.87 4.10
C PHE A 91 -52.77 10.40 5.08
N TRP A 92 -53.14 10.11 6.33
CA TRP A 92 -52.21 9.56 7.32
C TRP A 92 -51.63 8.21 6.85
N ALA A 93 -52.47 7.30 6.36
CA ALA A 93 -52.02 6.01 5.84
C ALA A 93 -51.04 6.18 4.66
N TYR A 94 -51.31 7.13 3.76
CA TYR A 94 -50.38 7.46 2.68
C TYR A 94 -49.05 7.98 3.22
N GLN A 95 -49.05 8.91 4.19
CA GLN A 95 -47.81 9.40 4.81
C GLN A 95 -47.01 8.29 5.47
N THR A 96 -47.67 7.40 6.23
CA THR A 96 -47.02 6.26 6.87
C THR A 96 -46.37 5.32 5.85
N ALA A 97 -47.07 5.00 4.77
CA ALA A 97 -46.52 4.17 3.70
C ALA A 97 -45.31 4.82 3.01
N GLN A 98 -45.37 6.14 2.77
CA GLN A 98 -44.24 6.89 2.20
C GLN A 98 -43.03 6.91 3.14
N ASP A 99 -43.23 7.09 4.44
CA ASP A 99 -42.13 7.03 5.41
C ASP A 99 -41.50 5.63 5.43
N MET A 100 -42.31 4.57 5.51
CA MET A 100 -41.81 3.20 5.48
C MET A 100 -40.98 2.93 4.23
N TYR A 101 -41.45 3.39 3.06
CA TYR A 101 -40.68 3.26 1.81
C TYR A 101 -39.36 4.00 1.89
N TYR A 102 -39.36 5.26 2.34
CA TYR A 102 -38.15 6.06 2.46
C TYR A 102 -37.13 5.44 3.41
N GLN A 103 -37.54 5.04 4.62
CA GLN A 103 -36.67 4.35 5.57
C GLN A 103 -36.10 3.08 4.94
N ARG A 104 -36.93 2.29 4.25
CA ARG A 104 -36.47 1.07 3.56
C ARG A 104 -35.41 1.36 2.49
N GLN A 105 -35.57 2.43 1.70
CA GLN A 105 -34.56 2.83 0.71
C GLN A 105 -33.25 3.25 1.38
N LEU A 106 -33.31 3.99 2.50
CA LEU A 106 -32.13 4.36 3.27
C LEU A 106 -31.39 3.13 3.80
N TYR A 107 -32.12 2.19 4.41
CA TYR A 107 -31.54 0.94 4.90
C TYR A 107 -30.93 0.11 3.77
N ARG A 108 -31.61 -0.02 2.63
CA ARG A 108 -31.06 -0.74 1.48
C ARG A 108 -29.77 -0.08 0.99
N THR A 109 -29.78 1.24 0.80
CA THR A 109 -28.59 1.98 0.35
C THR A 109 -27.42 1.81 1.33
N LEU A 110 -27.69 1.80 2.63
CA LEU A 110 -26.67 1.57 3.64
C LEU A 110 -26.12 0.14 3.60
N ALA A 111 -27.00 -0.85 3.46
CA ALA A 111 -26.63 -2.26 3.33
C ALA A 111 -25.79 -2.50 2.06
N ASP A 112 -26.18 -1.91 0.93
CA ASP A 112 -25.45 -2.01 -0.34
C ASP A 112 -24.02 -1.45 -0.19
N LYS A 113 -23.85 -0.28 0.45
CA LYS A 113 -22.53 0.32 0.73
C LYS A 113 -21.68 -0.54 1.65
N TYR A 114 -22.28 -1.16 2.67
CA TYR A 114 -21.56 -2.04 3.58
C TYR A 114 -21.10 -3.32 2.87
N SER A 115 -21.96 -3.89 2.02
CA SER A 115 -21.63 -5.06 1.21
C SER A 115 -20.50 -4.75 0.21
N ASP A 116 -20.54 -3.60 -0.49
CA ASP A 116 -19.46 -3.17 -1.39
C ASP A 116 -18.14 -3.02 -0.64
N LEU A 117 -18.16 -2.37 0.52
CA LEU A 117 -16.97 -2.21 1.35
C LEU A 117 -16.40 -3.55 1.81
N ASN A 118 -17.25 -4.49 2.23
CA ASN A 118 -16.82 -5.83 2.63
C ASN A 118 -16.13 -6.57 1.49
N ILE A 119 -16.72 -6.56 0.28
CA ILE A 119 -16.14 -7.18 -0.91
C ILE A 119 -14.77 -6.57 -1.23
N ARG A 120 -14.64 -5.23 -1.14
CA ARG A 120 -13.36 -4.55 -1.38
C ARG A 120 -12.29 -4.91 -0.35
N LEU A 121 -12.68 -5.07 0.92
CA LEU A 121 -11.76 -5.48 1.98
C LEU A 121 -11.29 -6.93 1.78
N GLU A 122 -12.20 -7.85 1.48
CA GLU A 122 -11.87 -9.25 1.18
C GLU A 122 -10.94 -9.35 -0.04
N LYS A 123 -11.23 -8.58 -1.10
CA LYS A 123 -10.36 -8.51 -2.27
C LYS A 123 -8.96 -8.04 -1.90
N ASN A 124 -8.84 -6.92 -1.18
CA ASN A 124 -7.53 -6.38 -0.80
C ASN A 124 -6.74 -7.35 0.10
N MET A 125 -7.44 -8.05 1.00
CA MET A 125 -6.83 -9.09 1.83
C MET A 125 -6.28 -10.23 0.97
N ASN A 126 -7.07 -10.74 0.03
CA ASN A 126 -6.66 -11.82 -0.86
C ASN A 126 -5.50 -11.40 -1.78
N ASP A 127 -5.56 -10.19 -2.35
CA ASP A 127 -4.50 -9.62 -3.19
C ASP A 127 -3.18 -9.53 -2.38
N SER A 128 -3.24 -8.99 -1.16
CA SER A 128 -2.09 -8.90 -0.26
C SER A 128 -1.54 -10.28 0.14
N SER A 129 -2.42 -11.23 0.45
CA SER A 129 -2.03 -12.62 0.75
C SER A 129 -1.31 -13.26 -0.43
N SER A 130 -1.81 -13.05 -1.66
CA SER A 130 -1.17 -13.58 -2.87
C SER A 130 0.22 -12.98 -3.14
N GLU A 131 0.40 -11.68 -2.86
CA GLU A 131 1.70 -11.01 -2.98
C GLU A 131 2.70 -11.51 -1.93
N ILE A 132 2.24 -11.73 -0.68
CA ILE A 132 3.06 -12.33 0.38
C ILE A 132 3.54 -13.72 -0.05
N GLU A 133 2.65 -14.56 -0.57
CA GLU A 133 3.02 -15.90 -1.06
C GLU A 133 4.00 -15.84 -2.23
N GLU A 134 3.84 -14.89 -3.15
CA GLU A 134 4.77 -14.70 -4.26
C GLU A 134 6.17 -14.29 -3.78
N LEU A 135 6.24 -13.31 -2.87
CA LEU A 135 7.50 -12.87 -2.30
C LEU A 135 8.18 -13.98 -1.50
N GLN A 136 7.41 -14.76 -0.74
CA GLN A 136 7.92 -15.94 -0.03
C GLN A 136 8.51 -16.96 -1.01
N ARG A 137 7.82 -17.27 -2.12
CA ARG A 137 8.34 -18.15 -3.18
C ARG A 137 9.64 -17.63 -3.80
N LYS A 138 9.72 -16.32 -4.07
CA LYS A 138 10.96 -15.72 -4.60
C LYS A 138 12.11 -15.80 -3.60
N LEU A 139 11.83 -15.54 -2.32
CA LEU A 139 12.83 -15.58 -1.26
C LEU A 139 13.38 -17.01 -1.08
N THR A 140 12.51 -18.02 -1.06
CA THR A 140 12.94 -19.42 -0.96
C THR A 140 13.71 -19.86 -2.21
N GLY A 141 13.30 -19.43 -3.40
CA GLY A 141 14.03 -19.68 -4.65
C GLY A 141 15.44 -19.09 -4.63
N MET A 142 15.57 -17.80 -4.31
CA MET A 142 16.89 -17.14 -4.21
C MET A 142 17.77 -17.76 -3.12
N ALA A 143 17.21 -18.19 -1.99
CA ALA A 143 17.97 -18.87 -0.95
C ALA A 143 18.55 -20.20 -1.46
N ALA A 144 17.75 -20.99 -2.19
CA ALA A 144 18.21 -22.24 -2.79
C ALA A 144 19.30 -22.01 -3.85
N GLU A 145 19.17 -20.98 -4.69
CA GLU A 145 20.19 -20.59 -5.67
C GLU A 145 21.48 -20.14 -4.99
N GLN A 146 21.39 -19.33 -3.93
CA GLN A 146 22.55 -18.90 -3.15
C GLN A 146 23.29 -20.10 -2.54
N ASP A 147 22.56 -21.07 -1.99
CA ASP A 147 23.14 -22.29 -1.43
C ASP A 147 23.75 -23.20 -2.51
N ALA A 148 23.19 -23.22 -3.72
CA ALA A 148 23.78 -23.93 -4.86
C ALA A 148 25.10 -23.29 -5.32
N LEU A 149 25.12 -21.97 -5.52
CA LEU A 149 26.31 -21.22 -5.90
C LEU A 149 27.41 -21.31 -4.83
N ARG A 150 27.03 -21.29 -3.54
CA ARG A 150 27.99 -21.47 -2.44
C ARG A 150 28.68 -22.83 -2.52
N ARG A 151 27.90 -23.91 -2.72
CA ARG A 151 28.44 -25.27 -2.86
C ARG A 151 29.36 -25.40 -4.08
N GLU A 152 28.98 -24.82 -5.22
CA GLU A 152 29.82 -24.83 -6.43
C GLU A 152 31.14 -24.09 -6.21
N ASN A 153 31.12 -22.94 -5.51
CA ASN A 153 32.33 -22.19 -5.18
C ASN A 153 33.25 -22.96 -4.23
N GLU A 154 32.69 -23.66 -3.24
CA GLU A 154 33.43 -24.55 -2.36
C GLU A 154 34.11 -25.68 -3.14
N GLU A 155 33.40 -26.31 -4.09
CA GLU A 155 33.94 -27.36 -4.96
C GLU A 155 35.07 -26.86 -5.87
N ILE A 156 34.89 -25.69 -6.50
CA ILE A 156 35.93 -25.04 -7.33
C ILE A 156 37.16 -24.70 -6.47
N SER A 157 36.94 -24.12 -5.29
CA SER A 157 38.02 -23.77 -4.35
C SER A 157 38.81 -25.01 -3.92
N GLN A 158 38.12 -26.11 -3.62
CA GLN A 158 38.75 -27.38 -3.30
C GLN A 158 39.59 -27.92 -4.48
N SER A 159 39.02 -27.97 -5.68
CA SER A 159 39.71 -28.44 -6.89
C SER A 159 40.95 -27.58 -7.21
N CYS A 160 40.85 -26.26 -7.03
CA CYS A 160 41.98 -25.33 -7.22
C CYS A 160 43.08 -25.57 -6.19
N GLY A 161 42.73 -25.80 -4.92
CA GLY A 161 43.65 -26.15 -3.85
C GLY A 161 44.40 -27.47 -4.15
N GLU A 162 43.69 -28.49 -4.61
CA GLU A 162 44.26 -29.78 -5.00
C GLU A 162 45.23 -29.64 -6.20
N LYS A 163 44.82 -28.91 -7.24
CA LYS A 163 45.68 -28.61 -8.40
C LYS A 163 46.93 -27.84 -8.00
N SER A 164 46.80 -26.85 -7.12
CA SER A 164 47.95 -26.09 -6.61
C SER A 164 48.92 -26.99 -5.84
N ARG A 165 48.40 -27.92 -5.03
CA ARG A 165 49.23 -28.92 -4.33
C ARG A 165 49.98 -29.83 -5.31
N HIS A 166 49.30 -30.30 -6.36
CA HIS A 166 49.94 -31.11 -7.40
C HIS A 166 51.01 -30.35 -8.18
N LEU A 167 50.77 -29.06 -8.50
CA LEU A 167 51.77 -28.21 -9.15
C LEU A 167 53.02 -28.05 -8.28
N LEU A 168 52.86 -27.82 -6.97
CA LEU A 168 54.00 -27.74 -6.05
C LEU A 168 54.80 -29.05 -6.00
N GLN A 169 54.13 -30.20 -5.97
CA GLN A 169 54.78 -31.52 -6.01
C GLN A 169 55.55 -31.73 -7.33
N LEU A 170 54.94 -31.36 -8.46
CA LEU A 170 55.57 -31.50 -9.77
C LEU A 170 56.77 -30.58 -9.93
N GLN A 171 56.68 -29.34 -9.44
CA GLN A 171 57.79 -28.38 -9.41
C GLN A 171 58.96 -28.91 -8.59
N GLU A 172 58.70 -29.45 -7.39
CA GLU A 172 59.74 -30.03 -6.54
C GLU A 172 60.47 -31.19 -7.23
N LEU A 173 59.73 -32.07 -7.92
CA LEU A 173 60.30 -33.17 -8.70
C LEU A 173 61.10 -32.67 -9.90
N TYR A 174 60.58 -31.68 -10.62
CA TYR A 174 61.27 -31.05 -11.76
C TYR A 174 62.60 -30.45 -11.33
N ASP A 175 62.62 -29.66 -10.25
CA ASP A 175 63.84 -29.05 -9.72
C ASP A 175 64.86 -30.09 -9.25
N LYS A 176 64.41 -31.21 -8.69
CA LYS A 176 65.28 -32.36 -8.34
C LYS A 176 65.95 -32.95 -9.58
N VAL A 177 65.21 -33.16 -10.66
CA VAL A 177 65.76 -33.72 -11.90
C VAL A 177 66.70 -32.72 -12.58
N LYS A 178 66.30 -31.46 -12.68
CA LYS A 178 67.12 -30.38 -13.25
C LYS A 178 68.47 -30.28 -12.55
N ARG A 179 68.49 -30.21 -11.21
CA ARG A 179 69.74 -30.18 -10.42
C ARG A 179 70.63 -31.40 -10.67
N LYS A 180 70.05 -32.61 -10.82
CA LYS A 180 70.83 -33.82 -11.14
C LYS A 180 71.46 -33.74 -12.53
N ALA A 181 70.73 -33.23 -13.52
CA ALA A 181 71.23 -33.07 -14.89
C ALA A 181 72.36 -32.03 -14.95
N GLU A 182 72.18 -30.88 -14.29
CA GLU A 182 73.20 -29.83 -14.18
C GLU A 182 74.46 -30.35 -13.47
N LEU A 183 74.32 -31.07 -12.35
CA LEU A 183 75.44 -31.73 -11.67
C LEU A 183 76.16 -32.74 -12.56
N SER A 184 75.42 -33.55 -13.32
CA SER A 184 76.00 -34.52 -14.26
C SER A 184 76.77 -33.84 -15.39
N GLN A 185 76.25 -32.73 -15.92
CA GLN A 185 76.97 -31.92 -16.92
C GLN A 185 78.25 -31.32 -16.35
N ILE A 186 78.21 -30.76 -15.14
CA ILE A 186 79.39 -30.23 -14.46
C ILE A 186 80.43 -31.34 -14.24
N GLN A 187 80.01 -32.51 -13.77
CA GLN A 187 80.89 -33.66 -13.57
C GLN A 187 81.54 -34.13 -14.88
N LYS A 188 80.78 -34.16 -15.98
CA LYS A 188 81.30 -34.51 -17.30
C LYS A 188 82.31 -33.46 -17.80
N ALA A 189 81.98 -32.17 -17.72
CA ALA A 189 82.88 -31.09 -18.07
C ALA A 189 84.16 -31.08 -17.23
N ALA A 190 84.07 -31.39 -15.94
CA ALA A 190 85.23 -31.53 -15.06
C ALA A 190 86.10 -32.74 -15.45
N SER A 191 85.49 -33.89 -15.77
CA SER A 191 86.20 -35.07 -16.28
C SER A 191 86.90 -34.78 -17.60
N ASP A 192 86.22 -34.10 -18.52
CA ASP A 192 86.77 -33.71 -19.83
C ASP A 192 87.90 -32.67 -19.66
N ALA A 193 87.78 -31.73 -18.71
CA ALA A 193 88.86 -30.79 -18.38
C ALA A 193 90.09 -31.49 -17.80
N VAL A 194 89.91 -32.47 -16.90
CA VAL A 194 91.02 -33.29 -16.38
C VAL A 194 91.68 -34.10 -17.51
N ALA A 195 90.89 -34.72 -18.40
CA ALA A 195 91.41 -35.40 -19.58
C ALA A 195 92.17 -34.44 -20.52
N SER A 196 91.64 -33.25 -20.77
CA SER A 196 92.29 -32.20 -21.56
C SER A 196 93.58 -31.69 -20.91
N THR A 197 93.67 -31.66 -19.58
CA THR A 197 94.89 -31.29 -18.82
C THR A 197 95.95 -32.40 -18.89
N LEU A 198 95.51 -33.66 -18.90
CA LEU A 198 96.36 -34.83 -19.12
C LEU A 198 96.90 -34.88 -20.57
N GLU A 199 96.09 -34.52 -21.57
CA GLU A 199 96.52 -34.44 -22.98
C GLU A 199 97.42 -33.22 -23.26
N THR A 200 97.11 -32.04 -22.69
CA THR A 200 97.99 -30.86 -22.79
C THR A 200 99.31 -31.01 -22.02
N SER A 201 99.37 -31.89 -21.02
CA SER A 201 100.64 -32.25 -20.36
C SER A 201 101.56 -33.11 -21.24
N GLN A 202 101.11 -33.62 -22.39
CA GLN A 202 101.93 -34.35 -23.37
C GLN A 202 102.44 -33.50 -24.55
N LEU A 203 101.97 -32.27 -24.74
CA LEU A 203 102.48 -31.37 -25.78
C LEU A 203 102.69 -29.95 -25.22
N ASN A 204 103.98 -29.63 -25.06
CA ASN A 204 104.61 -28.33 -24.82
C ASN A 204 104.73 -27.83 -23.36
N GLN A 205 105.93 -28.08 -22.82
CA GLN A 205 106.72 -27.04 -22.15
C GLN A 205 106.94 -25.85 -23.09
N VAL A 206 106.82 -24.62 -22.61
CA VAL A 206 107.87 -23.56 -22.62
C VAL A 206 107.29 -22.23 -22.11
N ILE A 207 107.75 -21.87 -20.90
CA ILE A 207 108.31 -20.57 -20.45
C ILE A 207 107.58 -19.26 -20.79
N GLY A 208 107.37 -18.44 -19.75
CA GLY A 208 107.63 -17.00 -19.85
C GLY A 208 106.74 -16.14 -18.97
N GLY A 209 107.25 -15.67 -17.83
CA GLY A 209 106.56 -14.74 -16.94
C GLY A 209 106.62 -13.28 -17.39
N HIS A 210 105.88 -12.42 -16.69
CA HIS A 210 106.31 -11.16 -16.03
C HIS A 210 105.08 -10.28 -15.70
N SER A 211 104.99 -9.83 -14.44
CA SER A 211 104.14 -8.70 -13.99
C SER A 211 104.74 -7.36 -14.45
N PRO A 212 103.95 -6.25 -14.56
CA PRO A 212 103.72 -5.38 -13.39
C PRO A 212 102.36 -4.60 -13.31
N THR A 213 101.95 -4.36 -12.07
CA THR A 213 101.37 -3.17 -11.38
C THR A 213 100.42 -2.15 -12.06
N GLN A 214 99.24 -2.00 -11.43
CA GLN A 214 98.32 -0.84 -11.19
C GLN A 214 97.86 0.12 -12.30
N ILE A 215 96.54 0.43 -12.32
CA ILE A 215 95.91 1.75 -12.01
C ILE A 215 94.36 1.63 -12.15
N VAL A 216 93.63 2.33 -11.27
CA VAL A 216 92.15 2.51 -11.15
C VAL A 216 91.70 3.73 -11.99
N PRO A 217 90.45 3.80 -12.53
CA PRO A 217 89.33 4.55 -11.91
C PRO A 217 87.99 3.79 -12.01
N GLU A 218 87.19 3.64 -10.95
CA GLU A 218 86.20 4.58 -10.39
C GLU A 218 84.91 4.75 -11.24
N SER A 219 83.78 4.24 -10.72
CA SER A 219 82.50 4.96 -10.77
C SER A 219 81.52 4.39 -9.72
N ASP A 220 81.22 5.24 -8.76
CA ASP A 220 80.08 5.17 -7.84
C ASP A 220 78.76 4.84 -8.53
N ASN A 221 77.88 4.13 -7.80
CA ASN A 221 76.54 4.64 -7.50
C ASN A 221 75.85 3.71 -6.50
N THR A 222 75.93 4.10 -5.23
CA THR A 222 74.90 3.77 -4.25
C THR A 222 73.91 4.95 -4.24
N PRO A 223 72.60 4.68 -4.11
CA PRO A 223 71.96 5.29 -2.96
C PRO A 223 71.12 4.28 -2.18
N ALA A 224 71.32 4.31 -0.88
CA ALA A 224 70.37 3.80 0.09
C ALA A 224 69.11 4.68 0.06
N PHE A 225 67.93 4.07 0.00
CA PHE A 225 66.71 4.73 0.47
C PHE A 225 65.64 3.74 0.94
N GLY A 226 65.36 3.80 2.25
CA GLY A 226 64.00 3.74 2.76
C GLY A 226 63.38 2.37 3.04
N GLN A 227 63.54 1.89 4.27
CA GLN A 227 62.43 1.25 4.97
C GLN A 227 61.21 2.19 4.95
N ARG A 228 60.09 1.74 4.39
CA ARG A 228 58.77 2.25 4.77
C ARG A 228 57.86 1.08 5.10
N ARG A 229 57.60 0.92 6.41
CA ARG A 229 56.26 0.57 6.89
C ARG A 229 55.28 1.58 6.31
N ALA A 230 54.21 1.10 5.69
CA ALA A 230 52.99 1.87 5.50
C ALA A 230 51.88 1.13 6.23
N ASN A 231 51.57 1.63 7.43
CA ASN A 231 50.30 1.42 8.10
C ASN A 231 49.48 2.70 7.82
N GLY A 232 48.24 2.54 7.34
CA GLY A 232 47.17 3.54 7.43
C GLY A 232 47.12 4.61 6.34
N SER A 233 46.14 4.51 5.42
CA SER A 233 45.00 5.46 5.37
C SER A 233 44.00 5.12 4.26
N GLY A 234 42.77 4.85 4.70
CA GLY A 234 41.51 5.33 4.13
C GLY A 234 41.34 5.41 2.62
N MET A 235 40.54 4.49 2.06
CA MET A 235 39.51 4.86 1.09
C MET A 235 38.15 4.56 1.71
N ASN A 236 37.64 5.57 2.40
CA ASN A 236 36.21 5.78 2.53
C ASN A 236 35.76 6.34 1.18
N THR A 237 35.21 5.50 0.32
CA THR A 237 34.36 5.92 -0.78
C THR A 237 33.14 5.03 -0.73
N GLY A 238 32.09 5.57 -0.13
CA GLY A 238 30.77 4.95 -0.14
C GLY A 238 30.34 4.74 -1.58
N MET A 239 30.10 3.48 -1.94
CA MET A 239 29.23 3.16 -3.06
C MET A 239 27.78 3.23 -2.56
N PRO A 240 26.89 3.95 -3.25
CA PRO A 240 25.52 4.11 -2.81
C PRO A 240 24.80 2.78 -2.93
N ARG A 241 24.19 2.33 -1.83
CA ARG A 241 23.07 1.39 -1.91
C ARG A 241 21.98 2.10 -2.71
N SER A 242 21.89 1.79 -3.99
CA SER A 242 20.71 2.06 -4.79
C SER A 242 19.61 1.15 -4.26
N TYR A 243 18.85 1.66 -3.30
CA TYR A 243 17.52 1.14 -3.03
C TYR A 243 16.67 1.48 -4.26
N PRO A 244 15.89 0.54 -4.82
CA PRO A 244 14.78 0.97 -5.65
C PRO A 244 13.92 1.88 -4.78
N ASN A 245 13.73 3.09 -5.28
CA ASN A 245 12.88 4.11 -4.70
C ASN A 245 11.45 3.55 -4.73
N VAL A 246 11.08 2.78 -3.72
CA VAL A 246 9.68 2.58 -3.37
C VAL A 246 9.27 3.95 -2.87
N THR A 247 8.65 4.71 -3.75
CA THR A 247 7.83 5.85 -3.37
C THR A 247 6.83 5.30 -2.37
N ARG A 248 7.18 5.38 -1.09
CA ARG A 248 6.24 5.30 0.02
C ARG A 248 5.45 6.59 -0.10
N GLU A 249 4.56 6.61 -1.08
CA GLU A 249 3.40 7.47 -1.03
C GLU A 249 2.71 7.07 0.25
N SER A 250 2.99 7.88 1.26
CA SER A 250 2.33 7.78 2.53
C SER A 250 0.89 8.12 2.21
N THR A 251 0.08 7.11 1.93
CA THR A 251 -1.34 7.14 2.22
C THR A 251 -1.43 7.28 3.73
N LEU A 252 -1.20 8.52 4.18
CA LEU A 252 -1.76 9.06 5.39
C LEU A 252 -3.25 8.77 5.27
N TRP A 253 -3.67 7.65 5.86
CA TRP A 253 -5.05 7.49 6.24
C TRP A 253 -5.43 8.77 6.99
N PRO A 254 -6.47 9.51 6.57
CA PRO A 254 -6.94 10.60 7.39
C PRO A 254 -7.22 10.01 8.78
N PRO A 255 -6.97 10.75 9.87
CA PRO A 255 -7.35 10.28 11.19
C PRO A 255 -8.87 10.07 11.16
N THR A 256 -9.32 8.83 11.07
CA THR A 256 -10.73 8.45 11.27
C THR A 256 -11.02 8.47 12.78
N GLY A 257 -10.69 9.61 13.39
CA GLY A 257 -11.10 10.07 14.71
C GLY A 257 -12.06 11.25 14.54
N GLY A 258 -12.96 11.19 13.56
CA GLY A 258 -14.16 12.01 13.52
C GLY A 258 -15.23 11.28 14.29
N ALA A 259 -15.43 11.63 15.56
CA ALA A 259 -16.60 11.23 16.31
C ALA A 259 -17.85 11.75 15.58
N PHE A 260 -18.40 10.94 14.67
CA PHE A 260 -19.81 11.06 14.31
C PHE A 260 -20.58 10.66 15.57
N ARG A 261 -20.82 11.63 16.46
CA ARG A 261 -21.96 11.59 17.36
C ARG A 261 -23.20 11.54 16.47
N LEU A 262 -23.58 10.35 16.02
CA LEU A 262 -24.99 10.04 15.91
C LEU A 262 -25.52 10.18 17.33
N LYS A 263 -26.07 11.36 17.66
CA LYS A 263 -27.00 11.50 18.77
C LYS A 263 -28.22 10.63 18.42
N LEU A 264 -28.10 9.33 18.65
CA LEU A 264 -29.23 8.49 19.02
C LEU A 264 -29.69 9.03 20.38
N GLY A 265 -30.51 10.07 20.33
CA GLY A 265 -31.29 10.46 21.50
C GLY A 265 -32.18 9.27 21.89
N PRO A 266 -32.45 9.07 23.19
CA PRO A 266 -33.32 7.99 23.62
C PRO A 266 -34.71 8.23 23.01
N ARG A 267 -35.07 7.44 22.00
CA ARG A 267 -36.48 7.26 21.67
C ARG A 267 -37.05 6.43 22.81
N GLN A 268 -37.70 7.10 23.75
CA GLN A 268 -38.66 6.47 24.64
C GLN A 268 -39.72 5.82 23.74
N HIS A 269 -39.56 4.53 23.47
CA HIS A 269 -40.63 3.68 23.02
C HIS A 269 -41.51 3.46 24.24
N HIS A 270 -42.51 4.32 24.44
CA HIS A 270 -43.65 3.99 25.27
C HIS A 270 -44.49 2.99 24.48
N LEU A 271 -44.10 1.72 24.55
CA LEU A 271 -44.99 0.60 24.25
C LEU A 271 -45.93 0.48 25.45
N GLU A 272 -47.04 1.22 25.43
CA GLU A 272 -48.20 0.82 26.22
C GLU A 272 -48.84 -0.37 25.53
N ALA A 273 -48.48 -1.56 26.00
CA ALA A 273 -49.28 -2.75 25.78
C ALA A 273 -50.51 -2.62 26.69
N SER A 274 -51.67 -2.29 26.12
CA SER A 274 -52.94 -2.51 26.81
C SER A 274 -53.22 -4.01 26.79
N VAL A 275 -53.12 -4.64 27.95
CA VAL A 275 -53.68 -5.97 28.20
C VAL A 275 -55.18 -5.87 27.94
N ILE A 276 -55.66 -6.66 26.99
CA ILE A 276 -57.07 -6.95 26.80
C ILE A 276 -57.41 -7.97 27.89
N GLU A 277 -58.12 -7.56 28.93
CA GLU A 277 -58.88 -8.49 29.76
C GLU A 277 -60.24 -8.72 29.09
N GLU A 278 -60.61 -10.00 28.98
CA GLU A 278 -61.84 -10.52 28.34
C GLU A 278 -63.14 -9.99 28.94
#